data_AF-A0A9X6U5D9-F1
#
_entry.id   AF-A0A9X6U5D9-F1
#
_cell.length_a   1.000
_cell.length_b   1.000
_cell.length_c   1.000
_cell.angle_alpha   90.00
_cell.angle_beta   90.00
_cell.angle_gamma   90.00
#
_symmetry.space_group_name_H-M   'P 1'
#
loop_
_entity.id
_entity.type
_entity.pdbx_description
1 polymer ?
#
loop_
_entity_poly.entity_id
_entity_poly.type
_entity_poly.pdbx_seq_one_letter_code
_entity_poly.pdbx_strand_id
1 'polypeptide(L)'
;MTTVSQKVLDVLLIGIYDEYARIYSMITEYEETADFGPITKEMITQAHADLQEAISFHQYYVTGIKALLMAESFVSLNLRVSELLGASYPEPNTIFGEKIPLPEGVTVYKELTENVFRYIFDHVSLGKIGELICKKRMDETYCLEARTYDEATNSSEKNKIFQHIRKTLIKELQLSQGPTT
;
A
#
# COMPACT_ATOMS: atom_id res chain seq x y z
N MET A 1 -26.06 9.89 -2.35
CA MET A 1 -24.82 9.15 -2.66
C MET A 1 -24.96 8.56 -4.04
N THR A 2 -24.15 9.00 -4.99
CA THR A 2 -24.03 8.37 -6.31
C THR A 2 -23.30 7.05 -6.15
N THR A 3 -23.92 5.95 -6.59
CA THR A 3 -23.30 4.62 -6.59
C THR A 3 -22.63 4.39 -7.95
N VAL A 4 -21.32 4.12 -7.94
CA VAL A 4 -20.55 3.74 -9.13
C VAL A 4 -20.56 2.21 -9.24
N SER A 5 -20.74 1.68 -10.46
CA SER A 5 -20.77 0.23 -10.66
C SER A 5 -19.39 -0.40 -10.47
N GLN A 6 -19.34 -1.63 -9.94
CA GLN A 6 -18.07 -2.36 -9.76
C GLN A 6 -17.29 -2.51 -11.07
N LYS A 7 -17.99 -2.73 -12.19
CA LYS A 7 -17.37 -2.84 -13.52
C LYS A 7 -16.61 -1.57 -13.92
N VAL A 8 -17.12 -0.39 -13.55
CA VAL A 8 -16.43 0.89 -13.80
C VAL A 8 -15.18 0.99 -12.95
N LEU A 9 -15.24 0.58 -11.68
CA LEU A 9 -14.07 0.55 -10.80
C LEU A 9 -13.01 -0.43 -11.29
N ASP A 10 -13.41 -1.60 -11.79
CA ASP A 10 -12.48 -2.61 -12.33
C ASP A 10 -11.79 -2.13 -13.62
N VAL A 11 -12.51 -1.43 -14.50
CA VAL A 11 -11.91 -0.82 -15.71
C VAL A 11 -10.98 0.33 -15.33
N LEU A 12 -11.37 1.16 -14.37
CA LEU A 12 -10.52 2.23 -13.85
C LEU A 12 -9.23 1.66 -13.24
N LEU A 13 -9.32 0.57 -12.48
CA LEU A 13 -8.16 -0.14 -11.92
C LEU A 13 -7.15 -0.55 -12.99
N ILE A 14 -7.62 -1.09 -14.13
CA ILE A 14 -6.75 -1.45 -15.25
C ILE A 14 -6.05 -0.21 -15.80
N GLY A 15 -6.80 0.86 -16.08
CA GLY A 15 -6.22 2.11 -16.59
C GLY A 15 -5.22 2.74 -15.62
N ILE A 16 -5.46 2.64 -14.32
CA ILE A 16 -4.54 3.07 -13.26
C ILE A 16 -3.21 2.31 -13.33
N TYR A 17 -3.24 0.98 -13.56
CA TYR A 17 -2.00 0.19 -13.71
C TYR A 17 -1.27 0.46 -15.03
N ASP A 18 -1.99 0.66 -16.12
CA ASP A 18 -1.39 1.01 -17.41
C ASP A 18 -0.67 2.37 -17.31
N GLU A 19 -1.32 3.35 -16.68
CA GLU A 19 -0.76 4.68 -16.48
C GLU A 19 0.44 4.67 -15.52
N TYR A 20 0.39 3.86 -14.46
CA TYR A 20 1.54 3.60 -13.59
C TYR A 20 2.75 3.11 -14.38
N ALA A 21 2.57 2.09 -15.23
CA ALA A 21 3.65 1.53 -16.04
C ALA A 21 4.19 2.56 -17.03
N ARG A 22 3.30 3.35 -17.63
CA ARG A 22 3.66 4.44 -18.54
C ARG A 22 4.57 5.47 -17.87
N ILE A 23 4.22 5.93 -16.67
CA ILE A 23 5.03 6.92 -15.94
C ILE A 23 6.40 6.33 -15.58
N TYR A 24 6.46 5.07 -15.15
CA TYR A 24 7.75 4.40 -14.93
C TYR A 24 8.63 4.40 -16.19
N SER A 25 8.07 4.06 -17.35
CA SER A 25 8.80 4.14 -18.62
C SER A 25 9.25 5.56 -18.96
N MET A 26 8.41 6.57 -18.71
CA MET A 26 8.77 7.98 -18.91
C MET A 26 9.94 8.39 -18.00
N ILE A 27 9.95 7.97 -16.73
CA ILE A 27 11.05 8.23 -15.81
C ILE A 27 12.34 7.59 -16.32
N THR A 28 12.30 6.31 -16.71
CA THR A 28 13.47 5.62 -17.29
C THR A 28 13.98 6.33 -18.53
N GLU A 29 13.11 6.71 -19.46
CA GLU A 29 13.50 7.41 -20.69
C GLU A 29 14.14 8.78 -20.37
N TYR A 30 13.56 9.54 -19.43
CA TYR A 30 14.14 10.81 -18.98
C TYR A 30 15.53 10.62 -18.34
N GLU A 31 15.70 9.59 -17.52
CA GLU A 31 16.99 9.26 -16.89
C GLU A 31 18.05 8.84 -17.93
N GLU A 32 17.66 8.09 -18.96
CA GLU A 32 18.56 7.60 -20.02
C GLU A 32 18.96 8.68 -21.02
N THR A 33 18.05 9.57 -21.37
CA THR A 33 18.25 10.58 -22.42
C THR A 33 18.62 11.97 -21.89
N ALA A 34 18.52 12.17 -20.57
CA ALA A 34 18.67 13.46 -19.89
C ALA A 34 17.80 14.55 -20.55
N ASP A 35 18.18 15.82 -20.40
CA ASP A 35 17.43 16.97 -20.94
C ASP A 35 17.41 17.05 -22.49
N PHE A 36 17.96 16.05 -23.20
CA PHE A 36 17.95 15.96 -24.66
C PHE A 36 16.88 15.00 -25.20
N GLY A 37 16.15 14.31 -24.32
CA GLY A 37 15.04 13.43 -24.68
C GLY A 37 13.72 14.18 -24.94
N PRO A 38 12.74 13.49 -25.53
CA PRO A 38 11.40 14.03 -25.75
C PRO A 38 10.55 14.08 -24.47
N ILE A 39 10.94 13.34 -23.43
CA ILE A 39 10.25 13.31 -22.14
C ILE A 39 10.83 14.40 -21.24
N THR A 40 9.97 15.20 -20.60
CA THR A 40 10.38 16.22 -19.63
C THR A 40 9.86 15.91 -18.24
N LYS A 41 10.48 16.53 -17.21
CA LYS A 41 9.98 16.48 -15.82
C LYS A 41 8.53 16.98 -15.70
N GLU A 42 8.14 17.98 -16.49
CA GLU A 42 6.77 18.50 -16.47
C GLU A 42 5.77 17.47 -17.00
N MET A 43 6.12 16.74 -18.06
CA MET A 43 5.28 15.66 -18.58
C MET A 43 5.11 14.54 -17.56
N ILE A 44 6.18 14.16 -16.87
CA ILE A 44 6.13 13.15 -15.79
C ILE A 44 5.27 13.65 -14.63
N THR A 45 5.43 14.91 -14.23
CA THR A 45 4.67 15.52 -13.13
C THR A 45 3.18 15.59 -13.45
N GLN A 46 2.81 15.96 -14.68
CA GLN A 46 1.40 16.03 -15.08
C GLN A 46 0.77 14.63 -15.11
N ALA A 47 1.44 13.65 -15.72
CA ALA A 47 0.95 12.27 -15.75
C ALA A 47 0.79 11.69 -14.34
N HIS A 48 1.74 11.99 -13.44
CA HIS A 48 1.66 11.62 -12.03
C HIS A 48 0.46 12.25 -11.30
N ALA A 49 0.19 13.54 -11.54
CA ALA A 49 -0.97 14.22 -10.96
C ALA A 49 -2.31 13.63 -11.44
N ASP A 50 -2.44 13.36 -12.75
CA ASP A 50 -3.64 12.76 -13.34
C ASP A 50 -3.90 11.36 -12.76
N LEU A 51 -2.84 10.57 -12.61
CA LEU A 51 -2.91 9.26 -11.97
C LEU A 51 -3.32 9.36 -10.50
N GLN A 52 -2.77 10.33 -9.74
CA GLN A 52 -3.12 10.55 -8.34
C GLN A 52 -4.61 10.90 -8.17
N GLU A 53 -5.19 11.66 -9.10
CA GLU A 53 -6.62 11.94 -9.12
C GLU A 53 -7.45 10.67 -9.37
N ALA A 54 -7.07 9.87 -10.37
CA ALA A 54 -7.75 8.62 -10.69
C ALA A 54 -7.73 7.63 -9.51
N ILE A 55 -6.60 7.52 -8.82
CA ILE A 55 -6.45 6.70 -7.61
C ILE A 55 -7.34 7.22 -6.49
N SER A 56 -7.33 8.53 -6.24
CA SER A 56 -8.14 9.15 -5.20
C SER A 56 -9.63 8.89 -5.43
N PHE A 57 -10.08 9.00 -6.69
CA PHE A 57 -11.44 8.65 -7.09
C PHE A 57 -11.72 7.17 -6.83
N HIS A 58 -10.85 6.26 -7.27
CA HIS A 58 -11.03 4.82 -7.04
C HIS A 58 -11.12 4.48 -5.53
N GLN A 59 -10.23 5.05 -4.71
CA GLN A 59 -10.18 4.85 -3.26
C GLN A 59 -11.33 5.48 -2.47
N TYR A 60 -12.06 6.40 -3.09
CA TYR A 60 -13.29 6.94 -2.51
C TYR A 60 -14.41 5.88 -2.53
N TYR A 61 -14.49 5.08 -3.59
CA TYR A 61 -15.52 4.05 -3.77
C TYR A 61 -15.10 2.65 -3.35
N VAL A 62 -13.79 2.40 -3.24
CA VAL A 62 -13.24 1.12 -2.80
C VAL A 62 -12.72 1.25 -1.37
N THR A 63 -13.16 0.35 -0.50
CA THR A 63 -12.69 0.26 0.89
C THR A 63 -11.89 -1.02 1.12
N GLY A 64 -11.32 -1.15 2.31
CA GLY A 64 -10.57 -2.33 2.70
C GLY A 64 -9.23 -2.43 1.96
N ILE A 65 -8.71 -3.64 1.86
CA ILE A 65 -7.32 -3.85 1.44
C ILE A 65 -7.06 -3.66 -0.06
N LYS A 66 -8.07 -3.72 -0.94
CA LYS A 66 -7.86 -3.38 -2.36
C LYS A 66 -7.47 -1.91 -2.53
N ALA A 67 -8.08 -1.03 -1.74
CA ALA A 67 -7.68 0.37 -1.67
C ALA A 67 -6.28 0.52 -1.08
N LEU A 68 -5.93 -0.33 -0.10
CA LEU A 68 -4.62 -0.33 0.53
C LEU A 68 -3.51 -0.79 -0.43
N LEU A 69 -3.62 -1.96 -1.05
CA LEU A 69 -2.63 -2.47 -2.03
C LEU A 69 -2.43 -1.51 -3.20
N MET A 70 -3.52 -0.88 -3.65
CA MET A 70 -3.45 0.18 -4.63
C MET A 70 -2.59 1.33 -4.12
N ALA A 71 -2.97 1.93 -3.00
CA ALA A 71 -2.25 3.05 -2.43
C ALA A 71 -0.76 2.75 -2.18
N GLU A 72 -0.46 1.53 -1.70
CA GLU A 72 0.89 1.06 -1.46
C GLU A 72 1.69 0.90 -2.74
N SER A 73 1.09 0.39 -3.81
CA SER A 73 1.73 0.34 -5.14
C SER A 73 2.07 1.76 -5.66
N PHE A 74 1.32 2.77 -5.24
CA PHE A 74 1.59 4.16 -5.64
C PHE A 74 2.61 4.87 -4.77
N VAL A 75 2.91 4.36 -3.57
CA VAL A 75 3.98 4.92 -2.74
C VAL A 75 5.33 4.82 -3.44
N SER A 76 5.64 3.69 -4.10
CA SER A 76 6.92 3.55 -4.83
C SER A 76 7.03 4.53 -5.99
N LEU A 77 5.93 4.75 -6.73
CA LEU A 77 5.92 5.74 -7.80
C LEU A 77 6.09 7.16 -7.24
N ASN A 78 5.40 7.49 -6.16
CA ASN A 78 5.50 8.80 -5.51
C ASN A 78 6.92 9.08 -5.01
N LEU A 79 7.59 8.07 -4.44
CA LEU A 79 9.00 8.16 -4.08
C LEU A 79 9.87 8.43 -5.30
N ARG A 80 9.67 7.68 -6.38
CA ARG A 80 10.47 7.81 -7.60
C ARG A 80 10.31 9.19 -8.26
N VAL A 81 9.08 9.69 -8.34
CA VAL A 81 8.80 11.05 -8.83
C VAL A 81 9.40 12.11 -7.89
N SER A 82 9.36 11.90 -6.57
CA SER A 82 9.98 12.84 -5.62
C SER A 82 11.50 12.88 -5.75
N GLU A 83 12.16 11.72 -5.90
CA GLU A 83 13.59 11.61 -6.20
C GLU A 83 13.95 12.38 -7.47
N LEU A 84 13.20 12.15 -8.55
CA LEU A 84 13.37 12.84 -9.83
C LEU A 84 13.29 14.37 -9.70
N LEU A 85 12.37 14.85 -8.87
CA LEU A 85 12.13 16.27 -8.63
C LEU A 85 13.06 16.88 -7.56
N GLY A 86 13.87 16.07 -6.89
CA GLY A 86 14.71 16.52 -5.77
C GLY A 86 13.91 16.96 -4.55
N ALA A 87 12.67 16.49 -4.41
CA ALA A 87 11.78 16.81 -3.31
C ALA A 87 11.85 15.75 -2.20
N SER A 88 11.79 16.15 -0.94
CA SER A 88 11.61 15.21 0.16
C SER A 88 10.16 14.72 0.16
N TYR A 89 9.95 13.41 -0.03
CA TYR A 89 8.62 12.83 0.15
C TYR A 89 8.34 12.71 1.66
N PRO A 90 7.31 13.37 2.21
CA PRO A 90 6.92 13.13 3.59
C PRO A 90 6.51 11.65 3.73
N GLU A 91 7.00 10.99 4.78
CA GLU A 91 6.68 9.57 5.03
C GLU A 91 5.17 9.35 4.90
N PRO A 92 4.72 8.38 4.08
CA PRO A 92 3.30 8.14 3.91
C PRO A 92 2.74 7.59 5.23
N ASN A 93 1.95 8.42 5.92
CA ASN A 93 1.14 8.02 7.06
C ASN A 93 0.31 6.78 6.72
N THR A 94 0.11 5.94 7.73
CA THR A 94 -0.40 4.58 7.60
C THR A 94 -1.87 4.55 7.17
N ILE A 95 -2.14 4.01 5.99
CA ILE A 95 -3.51 3.72 5.52
C ILE A 95 -4.16 2.62 6.37
N PHE A 96 -3.33 1.74 6.95
CA PHE A 96 -3.67 0.94 8.11
C PHE A 96 -4.05 1.90 9.25
N GLY A 97 -5.32 1.91 9.67
CA GLY A 97 -5.86 2.87 10.66
C GLY A 97 -6.96 3.77 10.09
N GLU A 98 -6.78 4.32 8.89
CA GLU A 98 -7.79 5.19 8.26
C GLU A 98 -8.88 4.41 7.52
N LYS A 99 -8.51 3.28 6.91
CA LYS A 99 -9.41 2.50 6.03
C LYS A 99 -9.78 1.13 6.59
N ILE A 100 -9.10 0.70 7.65
CA ILE A 100 -9.33 -0.59 8.31
C ILE A 100 -9.59 -0.30 9.79
N PRO A 101 -10.80 -0.57 10.31
CA PRO A 101 -11.10 -0.37 11.71
C PRO A 101 -10.21 -1.29 12.55
N LEU A 102 -9.39 -0.68 13.42
CA LEU A 102 -8.54 -1.40 14.35
C LEU A 102 -9.28 -1.63 15.67
N PRO A 103 -8.94 -2.69 16.43
CA PRO A 103 -9.42 -2.88 17.78
C PRO A 103 -9.08 -1.67 18.66
N GLU A 104 -9.91 -1.43 19.68
CA GLU A 104 -9.69 -0.35 20.63
C GLU A 104 -8.31 -0.44 21.28
N GLY A 105 -7.65 0.72 21.44
CA GLY A 105 -6.32 0.79 22.02
C GLY A 105 -5.19 0.31 21.10
N VAL A 106 -5.47 -0.09 19.86
CA VAL A 106 -4.45 -0.49 18.87
C VAL A 106 -4.09 0.69 17.97
N THR A 107 -2.80 0.98 17.89
CA THR A 107 -2.21 1.87 16.89
C THR A 107 -1.36 1.07 15.93
N VAL A 108 -1.13 1.62 14.74
CA VAL A 108 -0.29 1.01 13.73
C VAL A 108 0.62 2.06 13.15
N TYR A 109 1.87 1.66 12.92
CA TYR A 109 2.85 2.47 12.23
C TYR A 109 3.49 1.66 11.11
N LYS A 110 4.01 2.35 10.10
CA LYS A 110 4.50 1.74 8.87
C LYS A 110 5.98 2.03 8.73
N GLU A 111 6.73 0.98 8.46
CA GLU A 111 8.11 1.07 7.99
C GLU A 111 8.13 0.66 6.53
N LEU A 112 8.66 1.55 5.69
CA LEU A 112 8.79 1.33 4.26
C LEU A 112 10.26 1.10 3.90
N THR A 113 10.49 0.04 3.13
CA THR A 113 11.74 -0.17 2.38
C THR A 113 11.37 -0.47 0.92
N GLU A 114 12.32 -0.36 -0.03
CA GLU A 114 12.07 -0.41 -1.48
C GLU A 114 11.06 -1.47 -1.94
N ASN A 115 11.08 -2.67 -1.36
CA ASN A 115 10.22 -3.79 -1.78
C ASN A 115 9.38 -4.39 -0.64
N VAL A 116 9.41 -3.78 0.55
CA VAL A 116 8.76 -4.32 1.74
C VAL A 116 8.03 -3.22 2.51
N PHE A 117 6.73 -3.45 2.67
CA PHE A 117 5.86 -2.68 3.54
C PHE A 117 5.67 -3.43 4.85
N ARG A 118 6.13 -2.86 5.96
CA ARG A 118 5.97 -3.46 7.28
C ARG A 118 5.01 -2.60 8.10
N TYR A 119 3.92 -3.20 8.56
CA TYR A 119 2.95 -2.60 9.47
C TYR A 119 3.16 -3.19 10.85
N ILE A 120 3.48 -2.35 11.82
CA ILE A 120 3.73 -2.78 13.18
C ILE A 120 2.57 -2.30 14.06
N PHE A 121 1.98 -3.22 14.80
CA PHE A 121 0.82 -3.00 15.64
C PHE A 121 1.23 -2.92 17.10
N ASP A 122 0.90 -1.79 17.72
CA ASP A 122 1.11 -1.51 19.13
C ASP A 122 -0.23 -1.39 19.84
N HIS A 123 -0.31 -1.89 21.07
CA HIS A 123 -1.42 -1.61 21.96
C HIS A 123 -0.99 -0.63 23.05
N VAL A 124 -1.81 0.37 23.33
CA VAL A 124 -1.52 1.43 24.32
C VAL A 124 -1.05 0.89 25.68
N SER A 125 -1.61 -0.23 26.14
CA SER A 125 -1.27 -0.84 27.43
C SER A 125 -0.42 -2.11 27.35
N LEU A 126 -0.37 -2.77 26.18
CA LEU A 126 0.31 -4.07 26.04
C LEU A 126 1.64 -3.94 25.27
N GLY A 127 1.91 -2.79 24.67
CA GLY A 127 3.07 -2.57 23.79
C GLY A 127 2.93 -3.33 22.47
N LYS A 128 4.07 -3.68 21.86
CA LYS A 128 4.14 -4.40 20.58
C LYS A 128 3.35 -5.71 20.60
N ILE A 129 2.42 -5.81 19.65
CA ILE A 129 1.50 -6.94 19.51
C ILE A 129 1.96 -7.88 18.38
N GLY A 130 2.28 -7.31 17.22
CA GLY A 130 2.67 -8.06 16.02
C GLY A 130 3.02 -7.15 14.85
N GLU A 131 3.44 -7.74 13.75
CA GLU A 131 3.69 -7.06 12.50
C GLU A 131 3.12 -7.83 11.30
N LEU A 132 2.68 -7.08 10.30
CA LEU A 132 2.34 -7.59 8.99
C LEU A 132 3.35 -7.08 7.98
N ILE A 133 3.87 -7.98 7.18
CA ILE A 133 4.86 -7.67 6.17
C ILE A 133 4.24 -7.98 4.82
N CYS A 134 4.01 -6.94 4.03
CA CYS A 134 3.63 -7.07 2.63
C CYS A 134 4.91 -6.99 1.80
N LYS A 135 5.27 -8.10 1.15
CA LYS A 135 6.43 -8.17 0.26
C LYS A 135 5.95 -8.24 -1.18
N LYS A 136 6.51 -7.39 -2.03
CA LYS A 136 6.38 -7.53 -3.47
C LYS A 136 7.27 -8.70 -3.93
N ARG A 137 6.70 -9.66 -4.66
CA ARG A 137 7.41 -10.77 -5.27
C ARG A 137 7.87 -10.38 -6.68
N MET A 138 8.81 -11.16 -7.22
CA MET A 138 9.36 -11.00 -8.57
C MET A 138 8.31 -11.09 -9.69
N ASP A 139 7.18 -11.75 -9.42
CA ASP A 139 6.04 -11.88 -10.35
C ASP A 139 4.99 -10.76 -10.17
N GLU A 140 5.38 -9.65 -9.54
CA GLU A 140 4.50 -8.52 -9.22
C GLU A 140 3.35 -8.87 -8.27
N THR A 141 3.35 -10.08 -7.67
CA THR A 141 2.36 -10.46 -6.66
C THR A 141 2.77 -10.01 -5.27
N TYR A 142 1.79 -9.71 -4.41
CA TYR A 142 2.03 -9.34 -3.02
C TYR A 142 1.84 -10.54 -2.10
N CYS A 143 2.83 -10.79 -1.24
CA CYS A 143 2.75 -11.80 -0.19
C CYS A 143 2.59 -11.12 1.17
N LEU A 144 1.59 -11.54 1.94
CA LEU A 144 1.37 -11.06 3.30
C LEU A 144 1.91 -12.08 4.30
N GLU A 145 2.99 -11.74 4.98
CA GLU A 145 3.50 -12.47 6.15
C GLU A 145 2.94 -11.81 7.42
N ALA A 146 2.57 -12.61 8.41
CA ALA A 146 2.14 -12.13 9.72
C ALA A 146 3.06 -12.70 10.80
N ARG A 147 3.59 -11.84 11.66
CA ARG A 147 4.49 -12.24 12.75
C ARG A 147 3.96 -11.67 14.07
N THR A 148 3.91 -12.52 15.09
CA THR A 148 3.61 -12.09 16.47
C THR A 148 4.92 -11.85 17.21
N TYR A 149 5.00 -10.79 18.01
CA TYR A 149 6.22 -10.48 18.77
C TYR A 149 6.38 -11.34 20.04
N ASP A 150 5.34 -12.06 20.47
CA ASP A 150 5.39 -13.03 21.58
C ASP A 150 5.19 -14.46 21.05
N GLU A 151 6.27 -15.25 21.01
CA GLU A 151 6.23 -16.72 20.78
C GLU A 151 5.78 -17.48 22.04
N ALA A 152 5.78 -16.82 23.21
CA ALA A 152 5.41 -17.42 24.47
C ALA A 152 3.89 -17.40 24.67
N THR A 153 3.26 -18.52 24.31
CA THR A 153 1.85 -18.90 24.49
C THR A 153 0.84 -18.29 23.50
N ASN A 154 0.26 -19.19 22.70
CA ASN A 154 -0.93 -18.99 21.86
C ASN A 154 -2.17 -18.42 22.59
N SER A 155 -2.10 -18.14 23.89
CA SER A 155 -3.19 -17.65 24.75
C SER A 155 -3.06 -16.20 25.22
N SER A 156 -1.96 -15.49 24.93
CA SER A 156 -1.79 -14.10 25.37
C SER A 156 -2.84 -13.17 24.76
N GLU A 157 -3.29 -12.17 25.52
CA GLU A 157 -4.26 -11.17 25.07
C GLU A 157 -3.78 -10.43 23.81
N LYS A 158 -2.47 -10.18 23.73
CA LYS A 158 -1.79 -9.67 22.52
C LYS A 158 -2.05 -10.57 21.30
N ASN A 159 -1.82 -11.88 21.42
CA ASN A 159 -2.05 -12.79 20.30
C ASN A 159 -3.53 -12.80 19.89
N LYS A 160 -4.47 -12.74 20.83
CA LYS A 160 -5.91 -12.66 20.48
C LYS A 160 -6.23 -11.39 19.67
N ILE A 161 -5.72 -10.24 20.10
CA ILE A 161 -5.90 -8.97 19.38
C ILE A 161 -5.25 -9.07 17.98
N PHE A 162 -4.02 -9.57 17.89
CA PHE A 162 -3.33 -9.70 16.61
C PHE A 162 -3.99 -10.71 15.67
N GLN A 163 -4.48 -11.85 16.17
CA GLN A 163 -5.24 -12.81 15.37
C GLN A 163 -6.58 -12.23 14.91
N HIS A 164 -7.21 -11.36 15.70
CA HIS A 164 -8.41 -10.64 15.27
C HIS A 164 -8.08 -9.71 14.10
N ILE A 165 -7.02 -8.90 14.21
CA ILE A 165 -6.53 -8.04 13.12
C ILE A 165 -6.23 -8.89 11.88
N ARG A 166 -5.48 -9.97 12.02
CA ARG A 166 -5.14 -10.90 10.93
C ARG A 166 -6.39 -11.50 10.28
N LYS A 167 -7.37 -11.95 11.06
CA LYS A 167 -8.63 -12.52 10.54
C LYS A 167 -9.46 -11.49 9.80
N THR A 168 -9.60 -10.29 10.36
CA THR A 168 -10.29 -9.17 9.70
C THR A 168 -9.64 -8.88 8.36
N LEU A 169 -8.31 -8.84 8.32
CA LEU A 169 -7.58 -8.66 7.08
C LEU A 169 -7.81 -9.82 6.11
N ILE A 170 -7.61 -11.08 6.50
CA ILE A 170 -7.81 -12.25 5.63
C ILE A 170 -9.23 -12.26 5.03
N LYS A 171 -10.24 -11.92 5.84
CA LYS A 171 -11.63 -11.84 5.40
C LYS A 171 -11.84 -10.74 4.36
N GLU A 172 -11.30 -9.55 4.58
CA GLU A 172 -11.33 -8.44 3.62
C GLU A 172 -10.48 -8.72 2.37
N LEU A 173 -9.46 -9.56 2.49
CA LEU A 173 -8.44 -9.87 1.49
C LEU A 173 -8.86 -10.94 0.47
N GLN A 174 -9.84 -11.80 0.77
CA GLN A 174 -10.11 -13.02 -0.01
C GLN A 174 -8.83 -13.83 -0.35
N LEU A 175 -7.75 -13.65 0.41
CA LEU A 175 -6.48 -14.34 0.20
C LEU A 175 -6.62 -15.78 0.70
N SER A 176 -6.09 -16.73 -0.06
CA SER A 176 -5.84 -18.08 0.44
C SER A 176 -4.82 -18.02 1.57
N GLN A 177 -5.08 -18.77 2.65
CA GLN A 177 -4.16 -18.79 3.80
C GLN A 177 -2.80 -19.35 3.37
N GLY A 178 -1.75 -18.53 3.47
CA GLY A 178 -0.36 -19.01 3.43
C GLY A 178 -0.02 -19.82 4.69
N PRO A 179 1.03 -20.68 4.64
CA PRO A 179 1.39 -21.53 5.75
C PRO A 179 1.69 -20.70 7.00
N THR A 180 1.21 -21.21 8.14
CA THR A 180 1.47 -20.63 9.46
C THR A 180 2.79 -21.25 9.92
N THR A 181 3.86 -20.46 9.96
CA THR A 181 5.12 -20.83 10.62
C THR A 181 5.11 -20.33 12.04
#